data_AF-A0A9P6MDE9-F1
#
_entry.id   AF-A0A9P6MDE9-F1
#
_cell.length_a   1.000
_cell.length_b   1.000
_cell.length_c   1.000
_cell.angle_alpha   90.00
_cell.angle_beta   90.00
_cell.angle_gamma   90.00
#
_symmetry.space_group_name_H-M   'P 1'
#
loop_
_entity.id
_entity.type
_entity.pdbx_description
1 polymer ?
#
loop_
_entity_poly.entity_id
_entity_poly.type
_entity_poly.pdbx_seq_one_letter_code
_entity_poly.pdbx_strand_id
1 'polypeptide(L)'
;MADPPQDTDVSVATFVSSAIFTTVVSAVLFLVFAIVRPRYPRVYAPKSYIGPEHERPHHSTQGLFGWVLGPLKYSEPQFIERCGLDAYMFLEFLYKSFYLFLGFAFLAIPVLIPLNSSNQLNLEGLNQFAIANIQTKQRLWGHLVLTVLFCGVTLTLGMHCVRQYIIRRQTYLMSERHAQSLQATTILICGVPKGEDLQELYDIFGAFPGGVRRIWLAYAAPELEKEIIDRNILTAKLEAAECALIRARLKHRIKNGKGASGSSTDHLSNEPGPQEQTAHSDESFPSESRPQHRPATFPMSLFASCCGIEKVDSIQVYRSELSNMNASILAKQQAGMTAMRDNSDKDKMRAAFIQFNHQLGAHLATQSVIHRKILTMGPRQLE
;
A
#
# COMPACT_ATOMS: atom_id res chain seq x y z
N MET A 1 24.33 60.68 -5.85
CA MET A 1 22.93 60.46 -5.46
C MET A 1 22.65 59.01 -5.84
N ALA A 2 22.80 58.10 -4.89
CA ALA A 2 22.59 56.67 -5.15
C ALA A 2 21.10 56.41 -4.91
N ASP A 3 20.41 55.88 -5.92
CA ASP A 3 19.02 55.47 -5.81
C ASP A 3 18.86 54.43 -4.67
N PRO A 4 17.77 54.49 -3.88
CA PRO A 4 17.50 53.49 -2.87
C PRO A 4 17.27 52.11 -3.54
N PRO A 5 17.66 51.01 -2.89
CA PRO A 5 17.59 49.69 -3.50
C PRO A 5 16.14 49.25 -3.70
N GLN A 6 15.76 49.08 -4.97
CA GLN A 6 14.43 48.69 -5.45
C GLN A 6 14.10 47.19 -5.29
N ASP A 7 14.89 46.45 -4.49
CA ASP A 7 14.84 44.98 -4.40
C ASP A 7 13.69 44.42 -3.53
N THR A 8 12.91 45.27 -2.85
CA THR A 8 11.93 44.87 -1.82
C THR A 8 10.54 44.54 -2.36
N ASP A 9 10.04 45.25 -3.38
CA ASP A 9 8.70 45.04 -3.95
C ASP A 9 8.56 43.70 -4.68
N VAL A 10 9.64 43.20 -5.29
CA VAL A 10 9.64 41.97 -6.08
C VAL A 10 9.42 40.73 -5.19
N SER A 11 9.92 40.73 -3.95
CA SER A 11 9.81 39.60 -3.02
C SER A 11 8.37 39.34 -2.53
N VAL A 12 7.64 40.41 -2.20
CA VAL A 12 6.24 40.27 -1.76
C VAL A 12 5.33 39.91 -2.93
N ALA A 13 5.55 40.54 -4.08
CA ALA A 13 4.78 40.24 -5.30
C ALA A 13 4.98 38.78 -5.76
N THR A 14 6.20 38.26 -5.70
CA THR A 14 6.49 36.84 -6.03
C THR A 14 5.86 35.88 -5.02
N PHE A 15 5.90 36.19 -3.73
CA PHE A 15 5.20 35.42 -2.70
C PHE A 15 3.68 35.37 -2.97
N VAL A 16 3.05 36.52 -3.20
CA VAL A 16 1.60 36.60 -3.48
C VAL A 16 1.25 35.87 -4.76
N SER A 17 2.02 36.06 -5.84
CA SER A 17 1.80 35.36 -7.11
C SER A 17 1.91 33.84 -6.95
N SER A 18 2.92 33.34 -6.22
CA SER A 18 3.09 31.90 -5.97
C SER A 18 1.98 31.34 -5.07
N ALA A 19 1.53 32.09 -4.05
CA ALA A 19 0.42 31.71 -3.19
C ALA A 19 -0.91 31.61 -3.96
N ILE A 20 -1.19 32.59 -4.82
CA ILE A 20 -2.39 32.57 -5.69
C ILE A 20 -2.32 31.37 -6.63
N PHE A 21 -1.20 31.20 -7.34
CA PHE A 21 -1.03 30.09 -8.28
C PHE A 21 -1.22 28.73 -7.60
N THR A 22 -0.56 28.49 -6.47
CA THR A 22 -0.67 27.22 -5.73
C THR A 22 -2.07 26.99 -5.19
N THR A 23 -2.75 28.02 -4.70
CA THR A 23 -4.14 27.96 -4.24
C THR A 23 -5.09 27.59 -5.37
N VAL A 24 -4.93 28.21 -6.55
CA VAL A 24 -5.75 27.92 -7.74
C VAL A 24 -5.53 26.48 -8.19
N VAL A 25 -4.27 26.03 -8.33
CA VAL A 25 -3.97 24.65 -8.72
C VAL A 25 -4.54 23.65 -7.70
N SER A 26 -4.37 23.91 -6.41
CA SER A 26 -4.91 23.07 -5.33
C SER A 26 -6.45 22.98 -5.39
N ALA A 27 -7.12 24.11 -5.62
CA ALA A 27 -8.58 24.16 -5.75
C ALA A 27 -9.08 23.36 -6.97
N VAL A 28 -8.40 23.48 -8.11
CA VAL A 28 -8.74 22.71 -9.33
C VAL A 28 -8.55 21.21 -9.08
N LEU A 29 -7.41 20.80 -8.52
CA LEU A 29 -7.14 19.38 -8.22
C LEU A 29 -8.14 18.82 -7.19
N PHE A 30 -8.47 19.60 -6.16
CA PHE A 30 -9.48 19.23 -5.18
C PHE A 30 -10.85 19.02 -5.81
N LEU A 31 -11.25 19.92 -6.72
CA LEU A 31 -12.53 19.83 -7.42
C LEU A 31 -12.58 18.62 -8.35
N VAL A 32 -11.51 18.36 -9.11
CA VAL A 32 -11.38 17.16 -9.93
C VAL A 32 -11.49 15.90 -9.05
N PHE A 33 -10.76 15.86 -7.93
CA PHE A 33 -10.84 14.75 -6.99
C PHE A 33 -12.26 14.55 -6.44
N ALA A 34 -12.93 15.63 -6.03
CA ALA A 34 -14.27 15.57 -5.47
C ALA A 34 -15.32 15.04 -6.48
N ILE A 35 -15.13 15.29 -7.78
CA ILE A 35 -15.99 14.77 -8.86
C ILE A 35 -15.64 13.31 -9.20
N VAL A 36 -14.36 12.98 -9.30
CA VAL A 36 -13.88 11.66 -9.74
C VAL A 36 -14.08 10.59 -8.65
N ARG A 37 -13.86 10.93 -7.38
CA ARG A 37 -13.99 10.02 -6.22
C ARG A 37 -15.31 9.23 -6.21
N PRO A 38 -16.51 9.85 -6.25
CA PRO A 38 -17.78 9.11 -6.23
C PRO A 38 -18.05 8.33 -7.52
N ARG A 39 -17.45 8.72 -8.66
CA ARG A 39 -17.64 8.05 -9.95
C ARG A 39 -16.90 6.71 -10.02
N TYR A 40 -15.76 6.59 -9.34
CA TYR A 40 -14.89 5.40 -9.37
C TYR A 40 -14.61 4.83 -7.97
N PRO A 41 -15.63 4.29 -7.27
CA PRO A 41 -15.47 3.74 -5.92
C PRO A 41 -14.46 2.57 -5.88
N ARG A 42 -14.26 1.87 -7.00
CA ARG A 42 -13.28 0.77 -7.11
C ARG A 42 -11.84 1.22 -6.89
N VAL A 43 -11.51 2.46 -7.25
CA VAL A 43 -10.17 3.03 -7.10
C VAL A 43 -10.06 3.77 -5.77
N TYR A 44 -11.06 4.58 -5.42
CA TYR A 44 -10.98 5.51 -4.29
C TYR A 44 -11.59 5.00 -2.98
N ALA A 45 -12.39 3.94 -3.01
CA ALA A 45 -13.01 3.36 -1.82
C ALA A 45 -13.01 1.80 -1.81
N PRO A 46 -11.92 1.11 -2.20
CA PRO A 46 -11.90 -0.36 -2.25
C PRO A 46 -12.19 -0.98 -0.88
N LYS A 47 -11.64 -0.40 0.21
CA LYS A 47 -11.86 -0.87 1.58
C LYS A 47 -13.29 -0.73 2.09
N SER A 48 -14.16 0.01 1.39
CA SER A 48 -15.57 0.17 1.81
C SER A 48 -16.44 -1.05 1.51
N TYR A 49 -16.03 -1.89 0.56
CA TYR A 49 -16.79 -3.08 0.16
C TYR A 49 -15.94 -4.35 0.06
N ILE A 50 -14.60 -4.23 0.04
CA ILE A 50 -13.65 -5.35 0.07
C ILE A 50 -13.23 -5.60 1.51
N GLY A 51 -13.16 -6.87 1.90
CA GLY A 51 -12.69 -7.31 3.22
C GLY A 51 -13.81 -7.67 4.19
N PRO A 52 -13.48 -8.06 5.42
CA PRO A 52 -14.45 -8.41 6.47
C PRO A 52 -15.34 -7.21 6.88
N GLU A 53 -16.61 -7.46 7.20
CA GLU A 53 -17.59 -6.39 7.49
C GLU A 53 -17.17 -5.46 8.64
N HIS A 54 -16.52 -5.98 9.68
CA HIS A 54 -16.07 -5.19 10.82
C HIS A 54 -14.89 -4.25 10.50
N GLU A 55 -14.14 -4.52 9.43
CA GLU A 55 -13.03 -3.65 8.95
C GLU A 55 -13.53 -2.57 7.99
N ARG A 56 -14.76 -2.71 7.47
CA ARG A 56 -15.31 -1.77 6.51
C ARG A 56 -15.68 -0.45 7.22
N PRO A 57 -15.20 0.70 6.73
CA PRO A 57 -15.71 1.98 7.18
C PRO A 57 -17.16 2.15 6.71
N HIS A 58 -18.02 2.68 7.57
CA HIS A 58 -19.37 3.08 7.16
C HIS A 58 -19.33 3.97 5.93
N HIS A 59 -20.33 3.83 5.06
CA HIS A 59 -20.40 4.57 3.81
C HIS A 59 -20.24 6.08 4.06
N SER A 60 -19.26 6.68 3.38
CA SER A 60 -19.00 8.12 3.41
C SER A 60 -20.31 8.87 3.17
N THR A 61 -20.60 9.86 4.02
CA THR A 61 -21.74 10.76 3.82
C THR A 61 -21.67 11.37 2.43
N GLN A 62 -22.82 11.47 1.77
CA GLN A 62 -22.94 12.08 0.45
C GLN A 62 -22.62 13.58 0.53
N GLY A 63 -21.87 14.11 -0.46
CA GLY A 63 -21.50 15.52 -0.56
C GLY A 63 -20.01 15.77 -0.87
N LEU A 64 -19.69 16.95 -1.40
CA LEU A 64 -18.32 17.33 -1.82
C LEU A 64 -17.29 17.30 -0.67
N PHE A 65 -17.73 17.58 0.56
CA PHE A 65 -16.91 17.57 1.78
C PHE A 65 -17.27 16.45 2.77
N GLY A 66 -18.24 15.59 2.42
CA GLY A 66 -18.72 14.53 3.33
C GLY A 66 -17.60 13.56 3.74
N TRP A 67 -16.63 13.36 2.85
CA TRP A 67 -15.46 12.51 3.09
C TRP A 67 -14.43 13.07 4.06
N VAL A 68 -14.41 14.39 4.27
CA VAL A 68 -13.54 15.05 5.26
C VAL A 68 -14.20 14.99 6.64
N LEU A 69 -15.51 15.25 6.68
CA LEU A 69 -16.27 15.26 7.94
C LEU A 69 -16.55 13.85 8.49
N GLY A 70 -16.66 12.84 7.63
CA GLY A 70 -16.92 11.46 8.04
C GLY A 70 -15.85 10.92 9.00
N PRO A 71 -14.55 10.95 8.63
CA PRO A 71 -13.46 10.48 9.48
C PRO A 71 -13.38 11.15 10.85
N LEU A 72 -13.73 12.45 10.93
CA LEU A 72 -13.71 13.22 12.17
C LEU A 72 -14.77 12.77 13.19
N LYS A 73 -15.77 11.98 12.77
CA LYS A 73 -16.82 11.45 13.67
C LYS A 73 -16.45 10.12 14.34
N TYR A 74 -15.41 9.43 13.86
CA TYR A 74 -15.03 8.16 14.47
C TYR A 74 -14.43 8.37 15.85
N SER A 75 -14.79 7.49 16.78
CA SER A 75 -14.07 7.40 18.04
C SER A 75 -12.70 6.76 17.83
N GLU A 76 -11.74 7.10 18.70
CA GLU A 76 -10.39 6.54 18.67
C GLU A 76 -10.37 4.99 18.55
N PRO A 77 -11.09 4.20 19.38
CA PRO A 77 -11.04 2.74 19.29
C PRO A 77 -11.60 2.21 17.96
N GLN A 78 -12.66 2.85 17.45
CA GLN A 78 -13.27 2.51 16.15
C GLN A 78 -12.35 2.79 14.97
N PHE A 79 -11.47 3.78 15.09
CA PHE A 79 -10.46 4.08 14.09
C PHE A 79 -9.33 3.03 14.13
N ILE A 80 -8.84 2.69 15.33
CA ILE A 80 -7.78 1.69 15.53
C ILE A 80 -8.21 0.32 14.98
N GLU A 81 -9.46 -0.09 15.21
CA GLU A 81 -9.98 -1.39 14.76
C GLU A 81 -10.00 -1.51 13.22
N ARG A 82 -10.35 -0.43 12.51
CA ARG A 82 -10.51 -0.44 11.04
C ARG A 82 -9.23 -0.11 10.27
N CYS A 83 -8.47 0.87 10.75
CA CYS A 83 -7.28 1.36 10.08
C CYS A 83 -5.98 0.74 10.61
N GLY A 84 -6.02 0.12 11.80
CA GLY A 84 -4.85 -0.36 12.51
C GLY A 84 -4.26 0.69 13.46
N LEU A 85 -3.45 0.22 14.40
CA LEU A 85 -2.75 1.09 15.37
C LEU A 85 -1.76 2.03 14.69
N ASP A 86 -0.99 1.53 13.72
CA ASP A 86 0.07 2.32 13.07
C ASP A 86 -0.47 3.55 12.33
N ALA A 87 -1.50 3.36 11.49
CA ALA A 87 -2.18 4.44 10.80
C ALA A 87 -2.77 5.47 11.77
N TYR A 88 -3.30 5.01 12.90
CA TYR A 88 -3.80 5.89 13.96
C TYR A 88 -2.69 6.71 14.61
N MET A 89 -1.55 6.08 14.94
CA MET A 89 -0.41 6.79 15.54
C MET A 89 0.17 7.84 14.59
N PHE A 90 0.24 7.55 13.30
CA PHE A 90 0.63 8.53 12.29
C PHE A 90 -0.33 9.72 12.23
N LEU A 91 -1.64 9.45 12.22
CA LEU A 91 -2.65 10.51 12.19
C LEU A 91 -2.64 11.35 13.48
N GLU A 92 -2.49 10.72 14.63
CA GLU A 92 -2.40 11.41 15.90
C GLU A 92 -1.14 12.29 15.99
N PHE A 93 -0.01 11.81 15.48
CA PHE A 93 1.21 12.62 15.33
C PHE A 93 0.91 13.89 14.51
N LEU A 94 0.27 13.76 13.35
CA LEU A 94 -0.10 14.90 12.52
C LEU A 94 -1.03 15.89 13.24
N TYR A 95 -2.07 15.41 13.94
CA TYR A 95 -2.98 16.30 14.67
C TYR A 95 -2.27 17.01 15.83
N LYS A 96 -1.44 16.31 16.61
CA LYS A 96 -0.71 16.92 17.72
C LYS A 96 0.33 17.93 17.23
N SER A 97 1.04 17.63 16.14
CA SER A 97 1.93 18.59 15.48
C SER A 97 1.15 19.80 14.98
N PHE A 98 0.00 19.60 14.34
CA PHE A 98 -0.86 20.69 13.88
C PHE A 98 -1.30 21.59 15.04
N TYR A 99 -1.84 21.04 16.12
CA TYR A 99 -2.24 21.82 17.29
C TYR A 99 -1.08 22.50 18.00
N LEU A 100 0.11 21.88 18.04
CA LEU A 100 1.32 22.50 18.59
C LEU A 100 1.73 23.73 17.78
N PHE A 101 1.83 23.61 16.45
CA PHE A 101 2.17 24.75 15.59
C PHE A 101 1.08 25.81 15.57
N LEU A 102 -0.19 25.42 15.61
CA LEU A 102 -1.32 26.35 15.65
C LEU A 102 -1.34 27.14 16.96
N GLY A 103 -1.20 26.46 18.10
CA GLY A 103 -1.13 27.11 19.42
C GLY A 103 0.08 28.02 19.53
N PHE A 104 1.24 27.59 19.01
CA PHE A 104 2.42 28.43 18.98
C PHE A 104 2.28 29.60 17.99
N ALA A 105 1.59 29.45 16.86
CA ALA A 105 1.34 30.56 15.94
C ALA A 105 0.52 31.67 16.62
N PHE A 106 -0.52 31.30 17.37
CA PHE A 106 -1.32 32.27 18.15
C PHE A 106 -0.51 33.00 19.23
N LEU A 107 0.57 32.38 19.74
CA LEU A 107 1.48 33.01 20.70
C LEU A 107 2.58 33.84 20.01
N ALA A 108 3.18 33.30 18.96
CA ALA A 108 4.36 33.86 18.30
C ALA A 108 4.01 35.04 17.39
N ILE A 109 2.89 35.01 16.67
CA ILE A 109 2.45 36.09 15.79
C ILE A 109 2.30 37.42 16.56
N PRO A 110 1.51 37.52 17.65
CA PRO A 110 1.33 38.78 18.36
C PRO A 110 2.58 39.26 19.11
N VAL A 111 3.52 38.36 19.41
CA VAL A 111 4.76 38.72 20.14
C VAL A 111 5.88 39.08 19.16
N LEU A 112 6.17 38.24 18.17
CA LEU A 112 7.31 38.41 17.27
C LEU A 112 7.06 39.44 16.16
N ILE A 113 5.83 39.56 15.63
CA ILE A 113 5.56 40.52 14.55
C ILE A 113 5.81 41.95 15.03
N PRO A 114 5.23 42.43 16.15
CA PRO A 114 5.52 43.79 16.63
C PRO A 114 6.97 43.97 17.06
N LEU A 115 7.58 42.94 17.65
CA LEU A 115 8.96 42.98 18.11
C LEU A 115 9.95 43.14 16.94
N ASN A 116 9.69 42.48 15.81
CA ASN A 116 10.54 42.54 14.62
C ASN A 116 10.22 43.74 13.71
N SER A 117 8.95 44.15 13.62
CA SER A 117 8.47 45.23 12.72
C SER A 117 8.88 46.64 13.14
N SER A 118 9.51 46.80 14.30
CA SER A 118 9.88 48.12 14.81
C SER A 118 11.15 48.63 14.10
N ASN A 119 10.98 49.10 12.87
CA ASN A 119 11.89 49.79 11.95
C ASN A 119 13.28 50.21 12.48
N GLN A 120 14.16 49.25 12.78
CA GLN A 120 15.55 49.54 13.15
C GLN A 120 16.45 49.65 11.92
N LEU A 121 16.19 48.87 10.88
CA LEU A 121 16.95 48.89 9.63
C LEU A 121 16.13 49.37 8.43
N ASN A 122 14.90 49.86 8.64
CA ASN A 122 13.99 50.32 7.59
C ASN A 122 13.85 49.33 6.42
N LEU A 123 13.91 48.02 6.72
CA LEU A 123 13.71 46.97 5.73
C LEU A 123 12.23 46.93 5.36
N GLU A 124 11.92 46.91 4.07
CA GLU A 124 10.56 46.86 3.56
C GLU A 124 10.10 45.42 3.26
N GLY A 125 8.79 45.23 3.06
CA GLY A 125 8.20 43.96 2.66
C GLY A 125 8.30 42.87 3.74
N LEU A 126 8.58 41.62 3.35
CA LEU A 126 8.70 40.48 4.29
C LEU A 126 9.96 40.57 5.18
N ASN A 127 10.99 41.29 4.73
CA ASN A 127 12.25 41.43 5.47
C ASN A 127 12.09 42.22 6.77
N GLN A 128 11.04 43.04 6.89
CA GLN A 128 10.71 43.77 8.11
C GLN A 128 10.39 42.84 9.30
N PHE A 129 9.92 41.62 9.03
CA PHE A 129 9.55 40.64 10.07
C PHE A 129 10.68 39.66 10.38
N ALA A 130 11.80 39.74 9.66
CA ALA A 130 12.93 38.85 9.90
C ALA A 130 13.72 39.28 11.14
N ILE A 131 14.36 38.31 11.81
CA ILE A 131 15.29 38.58 12.92
C ILE A 131 16.44 39.50 12.48
N ALA A 132 16.79 39.50 11.18
CA ALA A 132 17.79 40.38 10.58
C ALA A 132 17.47 41.88 10.73
N ASN A 133 16.20 42.27 10.92
CA ASN A 133 15.80 43.65 11.16
C ASN A 133 16.20 44.16 12.56
N ILE A 134 16.63 43.28 13.48
CA ILE A 134 16.93 43.64 14.87
C ILE A 134 18.41 43.98 15.06
N GLN A 135 18.70 45.19 15.52
CA GLN A 135 20.01 45.68 15.96
C GLN A 135 20.17 45.67 17.50
N THR A 136 19.08 45.86 18.25
CA THR A 136 19.16 45.96 19.72
C THR A 136 19.21 44.58 20.40
N LYS A 137 20.28 44.33 21.16
CA LYS A 137 20.48 43.10 21.94
C LYS A 137 19.33 42.75 22.88
N GLN A 138 18.65 43.76 23.46
CA GLN A 138 17.53 43.55 24.40
C GLN A 138 16.32 42.86 23.76
N ARG A 139 16.07 43.07 22.46
CA ARG A 139 14.91 42.49 21.75
C ARG A 139 15.11 41.02 21.41
N LEU A 140 16.36 40.58 21.24
CA LEU A 140 16.71 39.18 20.98
C LEU A 140 16.31 38.25 22.15
N TRP A 141 16.18 38.78 23.38
CA TRP A 141 15.66 38.02 24.50
C TRP A 141 14.23 37.53 24.27
N GLY A 142 13.40 38.28 23.54
CA GLY A 142 12.04 37.85 23.19
C GLY A 142 12.04 36.58 22.32
N HIS A 143 12.96 36.53 21.34
CA HIS A 143 13.18 35.34 20.53
C HIS A 143 13.68 34.17 21.38
N LEU A 144 14.71 34.40 22.22
CA LEU A 144 15.28 33.37 23.07
C LEU A 144 14.24 32.76 24.01
N VAL A 145 13.46 33.58 24.72
CA VAL A 145 12.43 33.11 25.66
C VAL A 145 11.38 32.29 24.92
N LEU A 146 10.92 32.77 23.76
CA LEU A 146 9.91 32.07 22.97
C LEU A 146 10.45 30.75 22.38
N THR A 147 11.70 30.70 21.94
CA THR A 147 12.37 29.47 21.48
C THR A 147 12.52 28.46 22.62
N VAL A 148 12.98 28.90 23.80
CA VAL A 148 13.09 28.01 24.97
C VAL A 148 11.73 27.47 25.38
N LEU A 149 10.69 28.32 25.39
CA LEU A 149 9.31 27.90 25.64
C LEU A 149 8.84 26.87 24.62
N PHE A 150 9.04 27.12 23.31
CA PHE A 150 8.68 26.21 22.24
C PHE A 150 9.38 24.85 22.38
N CYS A 151 10.69 24.85 22.63
CA CYS A 151 11.47 23.65 22.87
C CYS A 151 10.94 22.88 24.09
N GLY A 152 10.66 23.57 25.20
CA GLY A 152 10.10 22.96 26.40
C GLY A 152 8.75 22.31 26.15
N VAL A 153 7.81 23.03 25.51
CA VAL A 153 6.48 22.49 25.16
C VAL A 153 6.58 21.32 24.18
N THR A 154 7.48 21.39 23.20
CA THR A 154 7.67 20.31 22.23
C THR A 154 8.23 19.05 22.91
N LEU A 155 9.21 19.20 23.81
CA LEU A 155 9.77 18.07 24.56
C LEU A 155 8.73 17.44 25.50
N THR A 156 7.94 18.24 26.22
CA THR A 156 6.90 17.71 27.13
C THR A 156 5.79 17.01 26.35
N LEU A 157 5.33 17.59 25.23
CA LEU A 157 4.36 16.95 24.34
C LEU A 157 4.92 15.66 23.74
N GLY A 158 6.19 15.66 23.30
CA GLY A 158 6.87 14.46 22.79
C GLY A 158 6.90 13.33 23.81
N MET A 159 7.30 13.64 25.05
CA MET A 159 7.29 12.66 26.15
C MET A 159 5.87 12.15 26.46
N HIS A 160 4.87 13.03 26.43
CA HIS A 160 3.47 12.63 26.60
C HIS A 160 3.01 11.70 25.47
N CYS A 161 3.37 12.00 24.21
CA CYS A 161 3.05 11.16 23.06
C CYS A 161 3.66 9.76 23.17
N VAL A 162 4.94 9.67 23.55
CA VAL A 162 5.63 8.38 23.74
C VAL A 162 4.95 7.56 24.84
N ARG A 163 4.56 8.17 25.95
CA ARG A 163 3.84 7.47 27.03
C ARG A 163 2.49 6.93 26.56
N GLN A 164 1.69 7.75 25.88
CA GLN A 164 0.40 7.34 25.33
C GLN A 164 0.55 6.22 24.28
N TYR A 165 1.60 6.31 23.44
CA TYR A 165 1.94 5.26 22.49
C TYR A 165 2.24 3.93 23.18
N ILE A 166 3.06 3.94 24.24
CA ILE A 166 3.41 2.71 24.97
C ILE A 166 2.15 2.04 25.52
N ILE A 167 1.25 2.80 26.16
CA ILE A 167 0.00 2.27 26.72
C ILE A 167 -0.87 1.67 25.61
N ARG A 168 -1.10 2.41 24.53
CA ARG A 168 -1.94 1.95 23.41
C ARG A 168 -1.35 0.75 22.70
N ARG A 169 -0.02 0.72 22.51
CA ARG A 169 0.69 -0.43 21.96
C ARG A 169 0.52 -1.65 22.84
N GLN A 170 0.68 -1.51 24.16
CA GLN A 170 0.47 -2.60 25.10
C GLN A 170 -0.98 -3.11 25.05
N THR A 171 -1.97 -2.22 25.09
CA THR A 171 -3.39 -2.61 24.99
C THR A 171 -3.70 -3.31 23.67
N TYR A 172 -3.15 -2.83 22.55
CA TYR A 172 -3.33 -3.43 21.24
C TYR A 172 -2.69 -4.81 21.15
N LEU A 173 -1.44 -4.96 21.60
CA LEU A 173 -0.71 -6.23 21.55
C LEU A 173 -1.25 -7.27 22.55
N MET A 174 -1.93 -6.84 23.61
CA MET A 174 -2.64 -7.71 24.56
C MET A 174 -4.09 -8.01 24.15
N SER A 175 -4.59 -7.43 23.05
CA SER A 175 -5.94 -7.71 22.57
C SER A 175 -6.06 -9.17 22.13
N GLU A 176 -7.21 -9.80 22.40
CA GLU A 176 -7.46 -11.20 22.05
C GLU A 176 -7.30 -11.44 20.54
N ARG A 177 -7.78 -10.49 19.72
CA ARG A 177 -7.64 -10.52 18.26
C ARG A 177 -6.18 -10.59 17.83
N HIS A 178 -5.31 -9.76 18.42
CA HIS A 178 -3.89 -9.80 18.09
C HIS A 178 -3.25 -11.08 18.65
N ALA A 179 -3.58 -11.49 19.87
CA ALA A 179 -3.02 -12.69 20.49
C ALA A 179 -3.28 -13.98 19.70
N GLN A 180 -4.43 -14.07 19.02
CA GLN A 180 -4.78 -15.20 18.13
C GLN A 180 -4.27 -15.05 16.70
N SER A 181 -3.70 -13.90 16.33
CA SER A 181 -3.21 -13.65 14.98
C SER A 181 -2.00 -14.52 14.64
N LEU A 182 -1.81 -14.78 13.35
CA LEU A 182 -0.63 -15.51 12.85
C LEU A 182 0.66 -14.76 13.17
N GLN A 183 0.64 -13.42 13.13
CA GLN A 183 1.76 -12.55 13.45
C GLN A 183 2.22 -12.70 14.91
N ALA A 184 1.27 -12.73 15.84
CA ALA A 184 1.59 -12.88 17.27
C ALA A 184 2.03 -14.30 17.66
N THR A 185 1.63 -15.31 16.91
CA THR A 185 1.85 -16.73 17.25
C THR A 185 2.97 -17.39 16.45
N THR A 186 3.46 -16.76 15.38
CA THR A 186 4.46 -17.34 14.48
C THR A 186 5.78 -16.59 14.59
N ILE A 187 6.87 -17.33 14.75
CA ILE A 187 8.22 -16.77 14.73
C ILE A 187 8.97 -17.24 13.49
N LEU A 188 9.78 -16.37 12.91
CA LEU A 188 10.79 -16.72 11.92
C LEU A 188 12.10 -17.01 12.65
N ILE A 189 12.70 -18.17 12.39
CA ILE A 189 13.99 -18.56 12.94
C ILE A 189 14.99 -18.67 11.80
N CYS A 190 16.10 -17.98 11.94
CA CYS A 190 17.22 -18.04 11.01
C CYS A 190 18.38 -18.87 11.59
N GLY A 191 19.24 -19.38 10.73
CA GLY A 191 20.44 -20.10 11.15
C GLY A 191 20.16 -21.50 11.73
N VAL A 192 19.16 -22.20 11.19
CA VAL A 192 18.91 -23.61 11.54
C VAL A 192 20.14 -24.45 11.14
N PRO A 193 20.74 -25.22 12.07
CA PRO A 193 21.87 -26.10 11.77
C PRO A 193 21.54 -27.16 10.71
N LYS A 194 22.57 -27.60 9.97
CA LYS A 194 22.43 -28.73 9.05
C LYS A 194 22.18 -30.02 9.82
N GLY A 195 21.28 -30.85 9.29
CA GLY A 195 20.90 -32.13 9.90
C GLY A 195 19.77 -32.02 10.93
N GLU A 196 19.30 -30.82 11.23
CA GLU A 196 18.15 -30.67 12.12
C GLU A 196 16.84 -30.96 11.39
N ASP A 197 16.18 -32.00 11.87
CA ASP A 197 14.92 -32.49 11.32
C ASP A 197 13.73 -31.77 11.94
N LEU A 198 12.57 -31.90 11.27
CA LEU A 198 11.32 -31.32 11.76
C LEU A 198 11.01 -31.79 13.19
N GLN A 199 11.30 -33.07 13.51
CA GLN A 199 11.07 -33.65 14.82
C GLN A 199 11.97 -33.04 15.91
N GLU A 200 13.24 -32.79 15.61
CA GLU A 200 14.16 -32.13 16.56
C GLU A 200 13.70 -30.71 16.88
N LEU A 201 13.23 -29.97 15.86
CA LEU A 201 12.60 -28.67 16.08
C LEU A 201 11.33 -28.78 16.94
N TYR A 202 10.51 -29.82 16.76
CA TYR A 202 9.36 -30.05 17.63
C TYR A 202 9.77 -30.35 19.07
N ASP A 203 10.85 -31.09 19.30
CA ASP A 203 11.33 -31.41 20.65
C ASP A 203 11.89 -30.16 21.35
N ILE A 204 12.65 -29.34 20.61
CA ILE A 204 13.23 -28.09 21.11
C ILE A 204 12.13 -27.08 21.43
N PHE A 205 11.21 -26.84 20.48
CA PHE A 205 10.20 -25.79 20.62
C PHE A 205 8.94 -26.25 21.36
N GLY A 206 8.73 -27.56 21.49
CA GLY A 206 7.64 -28.16 22.25
C GLY A 206 7.76 -27.94 23.75
N ALA A 207 8.96 -27.65 24.25
CA ALA A 207 9.20 -27.28 25.65
C ALA A 207 8.60 -25.92 26.05
N PHE A 208 8.28 -25.05 25.07
CA PHE A 208 7.69 -23.75 25.36
C PHE A 208 6.19 -23.86 25.70
N PRO A 209 5.68 -22.98 26.58
CA PRO A 209 4.29 -23.03 27.01
C PRO A 209 3.31 -22.87 25.84
N GLY A 210 2.25 -23.68 25.87
CA GLY A 210 1.27 -23.76 24.80
C GLY A 210 1.68 -24.68 23.64
N GLY A 211 2.95 -25.08 23.55
CA GLY A 211 3.45 -26.00 22.53
C GLY A 211 3.41 -25.44 21.11
N VAL A 212 3.96 -26.22 20.19
CA VAL A 212 4.02 -25.89 18.76
C VAL A 212 2.78 -26.37 18.05
N ARG A 213 2.16 -25.49 17.27
CA ARG A 213 1.03 -25.80 16.38
C ARG A 213 1.51 -26.37 15.06
N ARG A 214 2.47 -25.71 14.41
CA ARG A 214 3.01 -26.12 13.11
C ARG A 214 4.40 -25.53 12.87
N ILE A 215 5.24 -26.29 12.17
CA ILE A 215 6.55 -25.86 11.69
C ILE A 215 6.56 -25.90 10.17
N TRP A 216 7.05 -24.84 9.54
CA TRP A 216 7.33 -24.80 8.11
C TRP A 216 8.83 -24.58 7.91
N LEU A 217 9.48 -25.56 7.28
CA LEU A 217 10.85 -25.41 6.82
C LEU A 217 10.85 -24.54 5.55
N ALA A 218 11.76 -23.58 5.47
CA ALA A 218 11.91 -22.75 4.29
C ALA A 218 12.72 -23.48 3.22
N TYR A 219 12.27 -23.42 1.98
CA TYR A 219 12.95 -23.99 0.82
C TYR A 219 13.09 -22.92 -0.26
N ALA A 220 14.24 -22.89 -0.92
CA ALA A 220 14.49 -21.97 -2.02
C ALA A 220 13.97 -22.58 -3.33
N ALA A 221 13.06 -21.89 -4.01
CA ALA A 221 12.52 -22.33 -5.30
C ALA A 221 12.50 -21.17 -6.33
N PRO A 222 13.67 -20.57 -6.65
CA PRO A 222 13.73 -19.37 -7.50
C PRO A 222 13.24 -19.62 -8.92
N GLU A 223 13.47 -20.81 -9.48
CA GLU A 223 12.98 -21.16 -10.82
C GLU A 223 11.46 -21.28 -10.88
N LEU A 224 10.85 -21.84 -9.83
CA LEU A 224 9.41 -21.99 -9.72
C LEU A 224 8.75 -20.62 -9.57
N GLU A 225 9.32 -19.74 -8.76
CA GLU A 225 8.85 -18.37 -8.60
C GLU A 225 8.86 -17.61 -9.93
N LYS A 226 9.97 -17.70 -10.67
CA LYS A 226 10.08 -17.10 -12.00
C LYS A 226 9.00 -17.61 -12.96
N GLU A 227 8.78 -18.93 -13.02
CA GLU A 227 7.73 -19.51 -13.87
C GLU A 227 6.32 -19.08 -13.48
N ILE A 228 6.04 -18.93 -12.18
CA ILE A 228 4.77 -18.40 -11.71
C ILE A 228 4.57 -16.95 -12.15
N ILE A 229 5.62 -16.12 -12.07
CA ILE A 229 5.59 -14.74 -12.55
C ILE A 229 5.33 -14.70 -14.06
N ASP A 230 6.08 -15.49 -14.83
CA ASP A 230 5.91 -15.58 -16.29
C ASP A 230 4.50 -16.07 -16.67
N ARG A 231 3.97 -17.06 -15.94
CA ARG A 231 2.59 -17.55 -16.07
C ARG A 231 1.55 -16.47 -15.78
N ASN A 232 1.75 -15.65 -14.74
CA ASN A 232 0.84 -14.54 -14.43
C ASN A 232 0.85 -13.46 -15.51
N ILE A 233 2.03 -13.14 -16.05
CA ILE A 233 2.19 -12.22 -17.19
C ILE A 233 1.45 -12.78 -18.41
N LEU A 234 1.59 -14.07 -18.71
CA LEU A 234 0.89 -14.70 -19.84
C LEU A 234 -0.63 -14.73 -19.62
N THR A 235 -1.08 -15.02 -18.40
CA THR A 235 -2.50 -15.01 -18.05
C THR A 235 -3.09 -13.61 -18.28
N ALA A 236 -2.40 -12.55 -17.86
CA ALA A 236 -2.83 -11.17 -18.14
C ALA A 236 -2.89 -10.85 -19.64
N LYS A 237 -1.94 -11.37 -20.44
CA LYS A 237 -1.97 -11.23 -21.92
C LYS A 237 -3.15 -11.98 -22.54
N LEU A 238 -3.45 -13.20 -22.05
CA LEU A 238 -4.60 -13.98 -22.49
C LEU A 238 -5.91 -13.27 -22.13
N GLU A 239 -6.05 -12.78 -20.90
CA GLU A 239 -7.22 -12.01 -20.46
C GLU A 239 -7.42 -10.76 -21.32
N ALA A 240 -6.34 -10.04 -21.65
CA ALA A 240 -6.40 -8.88 -22.53
C ALA A 240 -6.87 -9.25 -23.96
N ALA A 241 -6.36 -10.37 -24.50
CA ALA A 241 -6.76 -10.88 -25.82
C ALA A 241 -8.24 -11.32 -25.84
N GLU A 242 -8.69 -12.07 -24.83
CA GLU A 242 -10.08 -12.48 -24.68
C GLU A 242 -11.01 -11.27 -24.50
N CYS A 243 -10.62 -10.30 -23.68
CA CYS A 243 -11.37 -9.04 -23.53
C CYS A 243 -11.47 -8.27 -24.86
N ALA A 244 -10.39 -8.26 -25.66
CA ALA A 244 -10.41 -7.64 -26.98
C ALA A 244 -11.37 -8.36 -27.94
N LEU A 245 -11.40 -9.70 -27.92
CA LEU A 245 -12.33 -10.52 -28.68
C LEU A 245 -13.79 -10.26 -28.26
N ILE A 246 -14.07 -10.21 -26.95
CA ILE A 246 -15.40 -9.90 -26.42
C ILE A 246 -15.85 -8.51 -26.86
N ARG A 247 -14.97 -7.50 -26.79
CA ARG A 247 -15.25 -6.13 -27.27
C ARG A 247 -15.52 -6.10 -28.78
N ALA A 248 -14.75 -6.84 -29.56
CA ALA A 248 -14.93 -6.94 -31.01
C ALA A 248 -16.27 -7.60 -31.37
N ARG A 249 -16.63 -8.69 -30.69
CA ARG A 249 -17.93 -9.37 -30.82
C ARG A 249 -19.09 -8.46 -30.45
N LEU A 250 -18.98 -7.74 -29.33
CA LEU A 250 -20.01 -6.78 -28.90
C LEU A 250 -20.20 -5.66 -29.94
N LYS A 251 -19.10 -5.11 -30.49
CA LYS A 251 -19.13 -4.10 -31.54
C LYS A 251 -19.78 -4.63 -32.84
N HIS A 252 -19.47 -5.86 -33.23
CA HIS A 252 -20.08 -6.52 -34.38
C HIS A 252 -21.59 -6.75 -34.17
N ARG A 253 -22.00 -7.23 -32.99
CA ARG A 253 -23.40 -7.42 -32.63
C ARG A 253 -24.18 -6.10 -32.64
N ILE A 254 -23.61 -5.02 -32.10
CA ILE A 254 -24.22 -3.69 -32.16
C ILE A 254 -24.33 -3.19 -33.61
N LYS A 255 -23.33 -3.46 -34.46
CA LYS A 255 -23.36 -3.06 -35.87
C LYS A 255 -24.44 -3.82 -36.66
N ASN A 256 -24.58 -5.12 -36.44
CA ASN A 256 -25.54 -5.96 -37.17
C ASN A 256 -26.95 -5.90 -36.56
N GLY A 257 -27.07 -5.69 -35.24
CA GLY A 257 -28.33 -5.50 -34.51
C GLY A 257 -28.97 -4.12 -34.70
N LYS A 258 -28.30 -3.17 -35.38
CA LYS A 258 -28.93 -1.91 -35.83
C LYS A 258 -30.03 -2.10 -36.88
N GLY A 259 -30.31 -3.35 -37.32
CA GLY A 259 -31.49 -3.72 -38.08
C GLY A 259 -32.64 -4.34 -37.27
N ALA A 260 -32.50 -4.57 -35.96
CA ALA A 260 -33.51 -5.22 -35.13
C ALA A 260 -33.71 -4.48 -33.79
N SER A 261 -34.52 -3.43 -33.87
CA SER A 261 -35.33 -2.78 -32.83
C SER A 261 -34.67 -2.25 -31.54
N GLY A 262 -35.13 -1.08 -31.13
CA GLY A 262 -34.66 -0.33 -29.97
C GLY A 262 -34.99 -0.93 -28.61
N SER A 263 -34.45 -0.27 -27.58
CA SER A 263 -34.68 -0.45 -26.14
C SER A 263 -33.97 -1.63 -25.47
N SER A 264 -32.83 -1.34 -24.82
CA SER A 264 -32.81 -1.23 -23.35
C SER A 264 -31.41 -0.90 -22.85
N THR A 265 -31.33 0.26 -22.21
CA THR A 265 -30.33 0.59 -21.19
C THR A 265 -30.47 -0.34 -19.99
N ASP A 266 -29.32 -0.77 -19.46
CA ASP A 266 -29.10 -1.20 -18.06
C ASP A 266 -30.16 -2.10 -17.43
N HIS A 267 -30.13 -3.40 -17.70
CA HIS A 267 -30.48 -4.41 -16.70
C HIS A 267 -29.71 -5.72 -16.97
N LEU A 268 -28.69 -5.99 -16.15
CA LEU A 268 -28.19 -7.34 -15.94
C LEU A 268 -29.18 -8.02 -14.97
N SER A 269 -30.32 -8.48 -15.46
CA SER A 269 -31.27 -9.25 -14.67
C SER A 269 -30.83 -10.72 -14.63
N ASN A 270 -30.46 -11.19 -13.43
CA ASN A 270 -30.38 -12.60 -13.07
C ASN A 270 -31.81 -13.15 -12.95
N GLU A 271 -32.36 -13.68 -14.03
CA GLU A 271 -33.57 -14.52 -14.03
C GLU A 271 -33.30 -15.68 -15.02
N PRO A 272 -33.46 -16.96 -14.61
CA PRO A 272 -33.20 -18.09 -15.48
C PRO A 272 -34.39 -18.29 -16.43
N GLY A 273 -34.25 -17.77 -17.65
CA GLY A 273 -35.18 -18.04 -18.75
C GLY A 273 -35.06 -19.47 -19.32
N PRO A 274 -36.08 -19.96 -20.03
CA PRO A 274 -36.31 -21.38 -20.29
C PRO A 274 -35.21 -22.00 -21.15
N GLN A 275 -34.89 -23.27 -20.87
CA GLN A 275 -34.00 -24.09 -21.68
C GLN A 275 -34.42 -24.07 -23.15
N GLU A 276 -33.59 -23.52 -24.04
CA GLU A 276 -33.54 -23.95 -25.45
C GLU A 276 -32.33 -23.36 -26.20
N GLN A 277 -31.72 -24.23 -27.00
CA GLN A 277 -30.82 -23.94 -28.13
C GLN A 277 -29.32 -23.73 -27.84
N THR A 278 -28.70 -24.86 -27.54
CA THR A 278 -27.38 -25.24 -28.08
C THR A 278 -27.13 -24.75 -29.51
N ALA A 279 -25.92 -24.21 -29.72
CA ALA A 279 -25.07 -24.39 -30.91
C ALA A 279 -25.18 -23.47 -32.16
N HIS A 280 -25.88 -22.34 -32.14
CA HIS A 280 -25.79 -21.37 -33.27
C HIS A 280 -25.42 -19.95 -32.82
N SER A 281 -24.13 -19.68 -32.58
CA SER A 281 -23.64 -18.28 -32.60
C SER A 281 -22.14 -18.09 -32.88
N ASP A 282 -21.32 -19.15 -32.86
CA ASP A 282 -19.90 -19.03 -33.21
C ASP A 282 -19.63 -18.94 -34.73
N GLU A 283 -20.53 -19.42 -35.60
CA GLU A 283 -20.31 -19.38 -37.06
C GLU A 283 -20.46 -18.01 -37.71
N SER A 284 -21.14 -17.05 -37.06
CA SER A 284 -21.44 -15.74 -37.67
C SER A 284 -20.35 -14.67 -37.48
N PHE A 285 -19.29 -14.97 -36.72
CA PHE A 285 -18.23 -14.02 -36.41
C PHE A 285 -16.96 -14.34 -37.21
N PRO A 286 -16.41 -13.40 -38.01
CA PRO A 286 -15.26 -13.66 -38.86
C PRO A 286 -14.05 -14.16 -38.05
N SER A 287 -13.48 -15.31 -38.41
CA SER A 287 -12.30 -15.89 -37.76
C SER A 287 -11.09 -14.94 -37.80
N GLU A 288 -10.96 -14.14 -38.86
CA GLU A 288 -9.90 -13.13 -39.05
C GLU A 288 -9.95 -11.97 -38.05
N SER A 289 -11.10 -11.74 -37.42
CA SER A 289 -11.27 -10.64 -36.45
C SER A 289 -10.79 -11.00 -35.03
N ARG A 290 -10.24 -12.21 -34.86
CA ARG A 290 -9.56 -12.62 -33.63
C ARG A 290 -8.23 -11.85 -33.46
N PRO A 291 -7.83 -11.56 -32.21
CA PRO A 291 -6.57 -10.88 -31.96
C PRO A 291 -5.38 -11.75 -32.40
N GLN A 292 -4.61 -11.26 -33.37
CA GLN A 292 -3.42 -11.92 -33.88
C GLN A 292 -2.15 -11.18 -33.45
N HIS A 293 -1.07 -11.93 -33.21
CA HIS A 293 0.26 -11.38 -33.01
C HIS A 293 1.30 -12.16 -33.80
N ARG A 294 2.49 -11.58 -33.97
CA ARG A 294 3.64 -12.27 -34.54
C ARG A 294 4.55 -12.69 -33.39
N PRO A 295 4.87 -13.98 -33.23
CA PRO A 295 5.79 -14.42 -32.19
C PRO A 295 7.18 -13.84 -32.50
N ALA A 296 7.73 -13.07 -31.54
CA ALA A 296 9.04 -12.46 -31.69
C ALA A 296 10.12 -13.47 -31.25
N THR A 297 10.54 -14.35 -32.14
CA THR A 297 11.56 -15.37 -31.81
C THR A 297 13.00 -14.85 -31.97
N PHE A 298 13.23 -13.64 -32.50
CA PHE A 298 14.57 -13.09 -32.74
C PHE A 298 14.62 -11.55 -32.57
N PRO A 299 15.75 -10.93 -32.16
CA PRO A 299 15.89 -9.49 -31.85
C PRO A 299 15.78 -8.55 -33.06
N MET A 300 15.33 -9.03 -34.23
CA MET A 300 15.17 -8.24 -35.46
C MET A 300 13.68 -8.00 -35.77
N SER A 301 12.97 -7.38 -34.83
CA SER A 301 11.56 -6.97 -34.98
C SER A 301 11.32 -6.04 -36.18
N LEU A 302 12.33 -5.27 -36.59
CA LEU A 302 12.25 -4.35 -37.73
C LEU A 302 12.26 -5.04 -39.11
N PHE A 303 12.72 -6.29 -39.22
CA PHE A 303 12.78 -7.05 -40.49
C PHE A 303 11.74 -8.19 -40.57
N ALA A 304 10.88 -8.34 -39.56
CA ALA A 304 9.90 -9.43 -39.49
C ALA A 304 8.86 -9.41 -40.63
N SER A 305 8.61 -8.26 -41.27
CA SER A 305 7.76 -8.21 -42.48
C SER A 305 8.43 -8.76 -43.74
N CYS A 306 9.75 -8.96 -43.76
CA CYS A 306 10.47 -9.49 -44.91
C CYS A 306 10.66 -11.02 -44.85
N CYS A 307 10.65 -11.64 -43.66
CA CYS A 307 10.94 -13.08 -43.48
C CYS A 307 9.70 -13.99 -43.35
N GLY A 308 8.52 -13.59 -43.83
CA GLY A 308 7.38 -14.51 -43.95
C GLY A 308 6.81 -15.05 -42.63
N ILE A 309 7.00 -14.35 -41.51
CA ILE A 309 6.45 -14.80 -40.22
C ILE A 309 4.93 -14.57 -40.20
N GLU A 310 4.20 -15.68 -40.22
CA GLU A 310 2.74 -15.71 -40.23
C GLU A 310 2.15 -15.13 -38.93
N LYS A 311 0.99 -14.47 -39.06
CA LYS A 311 0.22 -13.99 -37.92
C LYS A 311 -0.52 -15.17 -37.30
N VAL A 312 -0.29 -15.43 -36.02
CA VAL A 312 -0.93 -16.56 -35.31
C VAL A 312 -2.03 -16.03 -34.40
N ASP A 313 -3.10 -16.83 -34.21
CA ASP A 313 -4.15 -16.53 -33.24
C ASP A 313 -3.55 -16.48 -31.82
N SER A 314 -3.58 -15.29 -31.22
CA SER A 314 -2.93 -15.05 -29.93
C SER A 314 -3.58 -15.86 -28.82
N ILE A 315 -4.89 -16.07 -28.89
CA ILE A 315 -5.63 -16.77 -27.84
C ILE A 315 -5.22 -18.24 -27.80
N GLN A 316 -5.15 -18.88 -28.97
CA GLN A 316 -4.77 -20.30 -29.05
C GLN A 316 -3.32 -20.53 -28.62
N VAL A 317 -2.40 -19.65 -29.04
CA VAL A 317 -0.99 -19.69 -28.61
C VAL A 317 -0.90 -19.55 -27.10
N TYR A 318 -1.46 -18.48 -26.53
CA TYR A 318 -1.40 -18.24 -25.08
C TYR A 318 -2.06 -19.36 -24.28
N ARG A 319 -3.15 -19.97 -24.75
CA ARG A 319 -3.78 -21.14 -24.10
C ARG A 319 -2.85 -22.35 -24.11
N SER A 320 -2.21 -22.65 -25.23
CA SER A 320 -1.26 -23.77 -25.35
C SER A 320 -0.01 -23.56 -24.49
N GLU A 321 0.57 -22.37 -24.52
CA GLU A 321 1.71 -21.99 -23.68
C GLU A 321 1.36 -22.04 -22.19
N LEU A 322 0.19 -21.53 -21.81
CA LEU A 322 -0.28 -21.58 -20.43
C LEU A 322 -0.51 -23.02 -19.96
N SER A 323 -1.05 -23.89 -20.83
CA SER A 323 -1.19 -25.32 -20.55
C SER A 323 0.17 -25.98 -20.31
N ASN A 324 1.14 -25.72 -21.17
CA ASN A 324 2.50 -26.26 -21.06
C ASN A 324 3.21 -25.75 -19.79
N MET A 325 3.10 -24.45 -19.48
CA MET A 325 3.64 -23.87 -18.26
C MET A 325 2.96 -24.43 -17.01
N ASN A 326 1.62 -24.58 -17.00
CA ASN A 326 0.92 -25.17 -15.87
C ASN A 326 1.39 -26.62 -15.63
N ALA A 327 1.61 -27.41 -16.69
CA ALA A 327 2.15 -28.76 -16.56
C ALA A 327 3.58 -28.75 -15.99
N SER A 328 4.44 -27.85 -16.45
CA SER A 328 5.80 -27.68 -15.93
C SER A 328 5.82 -27.25 -14.46
N ILE A 329 5.00 -26.25 -14.10
CA ILE A 329 4.83 -25.75 -12.73
C ILE A 329 4.33 -26.88 -11.82
N LEU A 330 3.34 -27.66 -12.24
CA LEU A 330 2.84 -28.81 -11.47
C LEU A 330 3.92 -29.87 -11.26
N ALA A 331 4.70 -30.19 -12.30
CA ALA A 331 5.81 -31.13 -12.18
C ALA A 331 6.89 -30.63 -11.19
N LYS A 332 7.26 -29.34 -11.25
CA LYS A 332 8.20 -28.73 -10.31
C LYS A 332 7.65 -28.66 -8.89
N GLN A 333 6.36 -28.37 -8.72
CA GLN A 333 5.69 -28.39 -7.41
C GLN A 333 5.69 -29.80 -6.82
N GLN A 334 5.38 -30.82 -7.61
CA GLN A 334 5.43 -32.22 -7.16
C GLN A 334 6.85 -32.64 -6.77
N ALA A 335 7.85 -32.32 -7.61
CA ALA A 335 9.25 -32.57 -7.31
C ALA A 335 9.73 -31.86 -6.03
N GLY A 336 9.30 -30.60 -5.84
CA GLY A 336 9.54 -29.83 -4.63
C GLY A 336 8.90 -30.47 -3.40
N MET A 337 7.62 -30.87 -3.48
CA MET A 337 6.92 -31.55 -2.38
C MET A 337 7.57 -32.89 -2.01
N THR A 338 8.04 -33.67 -2.99
CA THR A 338 8.79 -34.90 -2.72
C THR A 338 10.12 -34.60 -2.04
N ALA A 339 10.86 -33.57 -2.50
CA ALA A 339 12.12 -33.17 -1.88
C ALA A 339 11.93 -32.66 -0.43
N MET A 340 10.82 -31.97 -0.14
CA MET A 340 10.44 -31.55 1.21
C MET A 340 10.09 -32.74 2.10
N ARG A 341 9.32 -33.72 1.58
CA ARG A 341 8.95 -34.94 2.30
C ARG A 341 10.17 -35.78 2.66
N ASP A 342 11.11 -35.90 1.73
CA ASP A 342 12.34 -36.66 1.90
C ASP A 342 13.41 -35.85 2.67
N ASN A 343 13.09 -34.61 3.08
CA ASN A 343 13.96 -33.69 3.80
C ASN A 343 15.33 -33.51 3.14
N SER A 344 15.33 -33.37 1.81
CA SER A 344 16.56 -33.19 1.03
C SER A 344 17.24 -31.86 1.36
N ASP A 345 18.54 -31.89 1.71
CA ASP A 345 19.32 -30.69 2.10
C ASP A 345 19.63 -29.75 0.93
N LYS A 346 19.40 -30.17 -0.33
CA LYS A 346 19.84 -29.42 -1.51
C LYS A 346 19.20 -28.02 -1.61
N ASP A 347 17.89 -27.95 -1.39
CA ASP A 347 17.09 -26.73 -1.55
C ASP A 347 16.57 -26.18 -0.21
N LYS A 348 16.96 -26.83 0.91
CA LYS A 348 16.56 -26.46 2.27
C LYS A 348 17.30 -25.19 2.70
N MET A 349 16.53 -24.15 3.02
CA MET A 349 17.08 -22.93 3.60
C MET A 349 17.35 -23.14 5.09
N ARG A 350 18.31 -22.39 5.64
CA ARG A 350 18.58 -22.37 7.09
C ARG A 350 17.58 -21.47 7.82
N ALA A 351 16.30 -21.60 7.50
CA ALA A 351 15.23 -20.84 8.11
C ALA A 351 13.98 -21.70 8.28
N ALA A 352 13.21 -21.41 9.32
CA ALA A 352 11.94 -22.06 9.57
C ALA A 352 10.95 -21.07 10.20
N PHE A 353 9.68 -21.22 9.84
CA PHE A 353 8.58 -20.57 10.55
C PHE A 353 8.01 -21.55 11.58
N ILE A 354 7.86 -21.10 12.82
CA ILE A 354 7.31 -21.91 13.91
C ILE A 354 6.09 -21.18 14.46
N GLN A 355 4.93 -21.79 14.30
CA GLN A 355 3.69 -21.31 14.90
C GLN A 355 3.42 -22.03 16.21
N PHE A 356 3.17 -21.25 17.27
CA PHE A 356 2.74 -21.72 18.57
C PHE A 356 1.22 -21.67 18.71
N ASN A 357 0.66 -22.41 19.67
CA ASN A 357 -0.77 -22.27 19.99
C ASN A 357 -1.06 -20.98 20.77
N HIS A 358 -0.07 -20.48 21.52
CA HIS A 358 -0.22 -19.30 22.37
C HIS A 358 0.89 -18.28 22.07
N GLN A 359 0.51 -16.99 22.03
CA GLN A 359 1.43 -15.87 21.83
C GLN A 359 2.59 -15.86 22.87
N LEU A 360 2.32 -16.27 24.11
CA LEU A 360 3.32 -16.32 25.17
C LEU A 360 4.50 -17.25 24.84
N GLY A 361 4.21 -18.41 24.23
CA GLY A 361 5.25 -19.35 23.78
C GLY A 361 6.16 -18.72 22.72
N ALA A 362 5.56 -17.99 21.76
CA ALA A 362 6.29 -17.27 20.72
C ALA A 362 7.23 -16.20 21.31
N HIS A 363 6.75 -15.35 22.23
CA HIS A 363 7.59 -14.33 22.88
C HIS A 363 8.74 -14.94 23.66
N LEU A 364 8.51 -16.00 24.45
CA LEU A 364 9.57 -16.66 25.20
C LEU A 364 10.61 -17.31 24.27
N ALA A 365 10.17 -17.93 23.17
CA ALA A 365 11.05 -18.52 22.19
C ALA A 365 11.96 -17.47 21.51
N THR A 366 11.44 -16.26 21.23
CA THR A 366 12.29 -15.19 20.66
C THR A 366 13.39 -14.71 21.63
N GLN A 367 13.09 -14.61 22.92
CA GLN A 367 13.97 -14.03 23.94
C GLN A 367 14.97 -15.03 24.54
N SER A 368 14.66 -16.33 24.53
CA SER A 368 15.45 -17.38 25.16
C SER A 368 16.67 -17.82 24.33
N VAL A 369 17.75 -18.29 24.94
CA VAL A 369 18.84 -18.96 24.21
C VAL A 369 18.48 -20.43 24.05
N ILE A 370 18.36 -20.89 22.80
CA ILE A 370 17.76 -22.21 22.50
C ILE A 370 18.83 -23.26 22.21
N HIS A 371 19.91 -22.87 21.54
CA HIS A 371 20.87 -23.82 20.99
C HIS A 371 22.28 -23.58 21.54
N ARG A 372 23.02 -24.67 21.78
CA ARG A 372 24.38 -24.63 22.36
C ARG A 372 25.43 -24.10 21.38
N LYS A 373 25.23 -24.30 20.07
CA LYS A 373 26.15 -23.79 19.04
C LYS A 373 25.99 -22.27 18.90
N ILE A 374 27.11 -21.59 18.81
CA ILE A 374 27.19 -20.14 18.62
C ILE A 374 26.55 -19.77 17.28
N LEU A 375 25.80 -18.65 17.24
CA LEU A 375 25.17 -18.11 16.02
C LEU A 375 24.22 -19.07 15.28
N THR A 376 23.56 -19.96 16.02
CA THR A 376 22.54 -20.86 15.46
C THR A 376 21.16 -20.57 16.06
N MET A 377 20.11 -20.84 15.27
CA MET A 377 18.71 -20.55 15.65
C MET A 377 18.49 -19.09 16.07
N GLY A 378 19.19 -18.17 15.39
CA GLY A 378 19.10 -16.72 15.54
C GLY A 378 19.51 -15.99 14.25
N PRO A 379 18.96 -14.80 13.94
CA PRO A 379 17.92 -14.08 14.68
C PRO A 379 16.57 -14.81 14.68
N ARG A 380 15.77 -14.53 15.71
CA ARG A 380 14.36 -14.98 15.80
C ARG A 380 13.49 -13.75 15.80
N GLN A 381 12.65 -13.63 14.79
CA GLN A 381 11.83 -12.45 14.56
C GLN A 381 10.36 -12.81 14.77
N LEU A 382 9.67 -11.92 15.47
CA LEU A 382 8.23 -11.91 15.65
C LEU A 382 7.79 -10.54 15.14
N GLU A 383 7.11 -10.51 14.00
CA GLU A 383 6.64 -9.30 13.32
C GLU A 383 5.11 -9.24 13.28
#